data_AF-A0A514L9Q0-F1
#
_entry.id   AF-A0A514L9Q0-F1
#
_cell.length_a   1.000
_cell.length_b   1.000
_cell.length_c   1.000
_cell.angle_alpha   90.00
_cell.angle_beta   90.00
_cell.angle_gamma   90.00
#
_symmetry.space_group_name_H-M   'P 1'
#
loop_
_entity.id
_entity.type
_entity.pdbx_description
1 polymer ?
#
loop_
_entity_poly.entity_id
_entity_poly.type
_entity_poly.pdbx_seq_one_letter_code
_entity_poly.pdbx_strand_id
1 'polypeptide(L)' 'MSFEKDVAALKEALDDTENRIKKLKEHKESEIKKSNYNSETLRRLEKNLENLHKKRDLILSELE' A
#
# COMPACT_ATOMS: atom_id res chain seq x y z
N MET A 1 0.57 27.12 -7.55
CA MET A 1 0.87 25.69 -7.69
C MET A 1 1.66 25.52 -8.98
N SER A 2 2.78 24.81 -8.93
CA SER A 2 3.57 24.49 -10.13
C SER A 2 3.29 23.04 -10.46
N PHE A 3 2.83 22.78 -11.67
CA PHE A 3 2.50 21.43 -12.15
C PHE A 3 3.63 20.42 -11.88
N GLU A 4 4.90 20.83 -12.04
CA GLU A 4 6.06 19.98 -11.73
C GLU A 4 6.16 19.58 -10.26
N LYS A 5 5.77 20.47 -9.34
CA LYS A 5 5.73 20.17 -7.90
C LYS A 5 4.62 19.18 -7.58
N ASP A 6 3.48 19.30 -8.25
CA ASP A 6 2.35 18.40 -8.05
C ASP A 6 2.69 16.98 -8.58
N VAL A 7 3.35 16.89 -9.74
CA VAL A 7 3.87 15.62 -10.29
C VAL A 7 4.93 15.00 -9.37
N ALA A 8 5.84 15.80 -8.82
CA ALA A 8 6.85 15.30 -7.87
C ALA A 8 6.20 14.73 -6.60
N ALA A 9 5.19 15.42 -6.06
CA ALA A 9 4.44 14.96 -4.90
C ALA A 9 3.66 13.67 -5.18
N LEU A 10 3.08 13.52 -6.38
CA LEU A 10 2.41 12.28 -6.78
C LEU A 10 3.39 11.10 -6.89
N LYS A 11 4.61 11.32 -7.42
CA LYS A 11 5.66 10.28 -7.48
C LYS A 11 6.14 9.86 -6.10
N GLU A 12 6.32 10.81 -5.19
CA GLU A 12 6.67 10.52 -3.78
C GLU A 12 5.55 9.73 -3.09
N ALA A 13 4.30 10.15 -3.27
CA ALA A 13 3.14 9.44 -2.72
C ALA A 13 2.99 8.02 -3.30
N LEU A 14 3.38 7.81 -4.56
CA LEU A 14 3.41 6.49 -5.20
C LEU A 14 4.45 5.59 -4.52
N ASP A 15 5.70 6.05 -4.41
CA ASP A 15 6.79 5.28 -3.79
C ASP A 15 6.47 4.92 -2.33
N ASP A 16 5.95 5.86 -1.56
CA ASP A 16 5.51 5.63 -0.18
C ASP A 16 4.40 4.57 -0.11
N THR A 17 3.44 4.61 -1.04
CA THR A 17 2.34 3.66 -1.11
C THR A 17 2.85 2.25 -1.45
N GLU A 18 3.79 2.14 -2.41
CA GLU A 18 4.41 0.86 -2.78
C GLU A 18 5.26 0.28 -1.65
N ASN A 19 6.07 1.11 -0.99
CA ASN A 19 6.85 0.73 0.17
C ASN A 19 5.95 0.22 1.32
N ARG A 20 4.79 0.86 1.53
CA ARG A 20 3.82 0.41 2.54
C ARG A 20 3.18 -0.92 2.17
N ILE A 21 2.81 -1.12 0.91
CA ILE A 21 2.27 -2.39 0.41
C ILE A 21 3.28 -3.52 0.67
N LYS A 22 4.56 -3.30 0.34
CA LYS A 22 5.62 -4.29 0.55
C LYS A 22 5.72 -4.72 2.02
N LYS A 23 5.81 -3.76 2.94
CA LYS A 23 5.87 -4.04 4.40
C LYS A 23 4.65 -4.80 4.91
N LEU A 24 3.45 -4.49 4.40
CA LEU A 24 2.22 -5.17 4.81
C LEU A 24 2.11 -6.59 4.24
N LYS A 25 2.65 -6.85 3.04
CA LYS A 25 2.78 -8.22 2.51
C LYS A 25 3.72 -9.06 3.36
N GLU A 26 4.89 -8.53 3.70
CA GLU A 26 5.84 -9.19 4.60
C GLU A 26 5.22 -9.48 5.98
N HIS A 27 4.45 -8.53 6.53
CA HIS A 27 3.73 -8.73 7.79
C HIS A 27 2.65 -9.81 7.66
N LYS A 28 1.85 -9.79 6.59
CA LYS A 28 0.84 -10.82 6.31
C LYS A 28 1.46 -12.21 6.22
N GLU A 29 2.54 -12.37 5.47
CA GLU A 29 3.26 -13.64 5.36
C GLU A 29 3.81 -14.11 6.71
N SER A 30 4.31 -13.19 7.53
CA SER A 30 4.80 -13.49 8.87
C SER A 30 3.66 -13.94 9.81
N GLU A 31 2.49 -13.31 9.74
CA GLU A 31 1.31 -13.72 10.52
C GLU A 31 0.79 -15.10 10.09
N ILE A 32 0.82 -15.43 8.80
CA ILE A 32 0.40 -16.75 8.28
C ILE A 32 1.32 -17.87 8.81
N LYS A 33 2.62 -17.59 8.95
CA LYS A 33 3.61 -18.57 9.44
C LYS A 33 3.54 -18.81 10.95
N LYS A 34 2.78 -18.03 11.72
CA LYS A 34 2.63 -18.23 13.17
C LYS A 34 1.76 -19.44 13.46
N SER A 35 2.17 -20.24 14.44
CA SER A 35 1.40 -21.40 14.93
C SER A 35 0.03 -21.03 15.51
N ASN A 36 -0.13 -19.79 15.99
CA ASN A 36 -1.39 -19.24 16.46
C ASN A 36 -1.79 -18.04 15.59
N TYR A 37 -2.16 -18.32 14.34
CA TYR A 37 -2.52 -17.27 13.38
C TYR A 37 -3.73 -16.47 13.88
N ASN A 38 -3.64 -15.15 13.83
CA ASN A 38 -4.75 -14.27 14.18
C ASN A 38 -5.56 -13.93 12.92
N SER A 39 -6.70 -14.61 12.73
CA SER A 39 -7.57 -14.44 11.56
C SER A 39 -8.09 -13.02 11.37
N GLU A 40 -8.38 -12.30 12.46
CA GLU A 40 -8.84 -10.91 12.40
C GLU A 40 -7.70 -9.97 11.99
N THR A 41 -6.48 -10.20 12.47
CA THR A 41 -5.30 -9.46 12.00
C THR A 41 -5.07 -9.67 10.51
N LEU A 42 -5.16 -10.92 10.02
CA LEU A 42 -5.01 -11.21 8.59
C LEU A 42 -6.08 -10.52 7.74
N ARG A 43 -7.35 -10.58 8.17
CA ARG A 43 -8.44 -9.91 7.47
C ARG A 43 -8.25 -8.40 7.39
N ARG A 44 -7.76 -7.78 8.46
CA ARG A 44 -7.42 -6.34 8.48
C ARG A 44 -6.25 -6.03 7.53
N LEU A 45 -5.22 -6.88 7.51
CA LEU A 45 -4.09 -6.72 6.60
C LEU A 45 -4.52 -6.83 5.13
N GLU A 46 -5.40 -7.77 4.81
CA GLU A 46 -5.96 -7.93 3.46
C GLU A 46 -6.76 -6.70 3.02
N LYS A 47 -7.67 -6.22 3.88
CA LYS A 47 -8.44 -5.00 3.58
C LYS A 47 -7.54 -3.77 3.42
N ASN A 48 -6.50 -3.65 4.23
CA ASN A 48 -5.54 -2.55 4.12
C ASN A 48 -4.73 -2.63 2.81
N LEU A 49 -4.31 -3.83 2.42
CA LEU A 49 -3.61 -4.05 1.14
C LEU A 49 -4.50 -3.71 -0.05
N GLU A 50 -5.77 -4.14 -0.03
CA GLU A 50 -6.75 -3.79 -1.08
C GLU A 50 -6.92 -2.28 -1.21
N ASN A 51 -7.07 -1.57 -0.09
CA ASN A 51 -7.20 -0.11 -0.09
C ASN A 51 -5.95 0.60 -0.61
N LEU A 52 -4.76 0.11 -0.27
CA LEU A 52 -3.50 0.67 -0.76
C LEU A 52 -3.31 0.41 -2.25
N HIS A 53 -3.73 -0.74 -2.76
CA HIS A 53 -3.74 -1.01 -4.19
C HIS A 53 -4.66 -0.03 -4.93
N LYS A 54 -5.88 0.20 -4.43
CA LYS A 54 -6.78 1.23 -5.00
C LYS A 54 -6.16 2.63 -4.98
N LYS A 55 -5.49 3.00 -3.89
CA LYS A 55 -4.79 4.29 -3.77
C LYS A 55 -3.64 4.40 -4.79
N ARG A 56 -2.83 3.36 -4.94
CA ARG A 56 -1.75 3.29 -5.93
C ARG A 56 -2.31 3.47 -7.34
N ASP A 57 -3.39 2.76 -7.67
CA ASP A 57 -4.00 2.82 -9.00
C ASP A 57 -4.55 4.22 -9.31
N LEU A 58 -5.13 4.89 -8.31
CA LEU A 58 -5.55 6.29 -8.43
C LEU A 58 -4.37 7.24 -8.66
N ILE A 59 -3.27 7.08 -7.92
CA ILE A 59 -2.08 7.93 -8.11
C ILE A 59 -1.49 7.72 -9.51
N LEU A 60 -1.46 6.48 -9.99
CA LEU A 60 -1.00 6.17 -11.34
C LEU A 60 -1.89 6.84 -12.40
N SER A 61 -3.21 6.82 -12.25
CA SER A 61 -4.10 7.48 -13.21
C SER A 61 -3.98 9.00 -13.23
N GLU A 62 -3.49 9.64 -12.16
CA GLU A 62 -3.22 11.09 -12.11
C GLU A 62 -1.84 11.45 -12.70
N LEU A 63 -0.98 10.45 -12.92
CA LEU A 63 0.36 10.61 -13.51
C LEU A 63 0.40 10.30 -15.02
N GLU A 64 -0.64 9.66 -15.55
CA GLU A 64 -0.86 9.38 -16.99
C GLU A 64 -1.45 10.59 -17.72
#